data_AF-A0AA89QN08-F1
#
_entry.id   AF-A0AA89QN08-F1
#
_cell.length_a   1.000
_cell.length_b   1.000
_cell.length_c   1.000
_cell.angle_alpha   90.00
_cell.angle_beta   90.00
_cell.angle_gamma   90.00
#
_symmetry.space_group_name_H-M   'P 1'
#
loop_
_entity.id
_entity.type
_entity.pdbx_description
1 polymer ?
#
loop_
_entity_poly.entity_id
_entity_poly.type
_entity_poly.pdbx_seq_one_letter_code
_entity_poly.pdbx_strand_id
1 'polypeptide(L)'
;MVVKRSGVTEPFSRTKVINGVRKACQGRPVTEDALAQLGQRVEEAVRATGSAELTTHDVGLAILGPLQELDLVAYLRFASVYRAFDSLDDFEAAIEELRAQTGHSGADDEDREDTATGGQEDDRGSGGAEQVPQPAGAAD
;
A
#
# COMPACT_ATOMS: atom_id res chain seq x y z
N MET A 1 -19.92 19.92 12.30
CA MET A 1 -21.23 19.34 11.90
C MET A 1 -21.15 18.91 10.44
N VAL A 2 -21.99 17.97 10.00
CA VAL A 2 -22.12 17.56 8.60
C VAL A 2 -23.48 18.00 8.07
N VAL A 3 -23.47 18.81 7.02
CA VAL A 3 -24.65 19.27 6.28
C VAL A 3 -24.97 18.24 5.20
N LYS A 4 -26.18 17.68 5.25
CA LYS A 4 -26.69 16.75 4.23
C LYS A 4 -27.16 17.49 2.99
N ARG A 5 -27.27 16.78 1.86
CA ARG A 5 -27.93 17.29 0.64
C ARG A 5 -29.37 17.77 0.91
N SER A 6 -30.05 17.21 1.90
CA SER A 6 -31.39 17.64 2.33
C SER A 6 -31.41 18.95 3.13
N GLY A 7 -30.25 19.56 3.43
CA GLY A 7 -30.12 20.74 4.30
C GLY A 7 -30.09 20.41 5.80
N VAL A 8 -30.33 19.17 6.20
CA VAL A 8 -30.28 18.74 7.61
C VAL A 8 -28.82 18.64 8.07
N THR A 9 -28.52 19.17 9.24
CA THR A 9 -27.20 19.08 9.87
C THR A 9 -27.17 18.01 10.96
N GLU A 10 -26.10 17.23 11.02
CA GLU A 10 -25.89 16.24 12.07
C GLU A 10 -24.42 16.19 12.53
N PRO A 11 -24.11 15.60 13.69
CA PRO A 11 -22.72 15.35 14.07
C PRO A 11 -22.01 14.43 13.07
N PHE A 12 -20.72 14.66 12.85
CA PHE A 12 -19.89 13.73 12.10
C PHE A 12 -19.92 12.35 12.75
N SER A 13 -20.01 11.29 11.94
CA SER A 13 -20.08 9.92 12.43
C SER A 13 -19.12 9.03 11.65
N ARG A 14 -18.09 8.54 12.36
CA ARG A 14 -17.13 7.56 11.81
C ARG A 14 -17.82 6.29 11.31
N THR A 15 -18.84 5.82 12.01
CA THR A 15 -19.64 4.65 11.61
C THR A 15 -20.29 4.84 10.24
N LYS A 16 -20.77 6.06 9.92
CA LYS A 16 -21.35 6.35 8.60
C LYS A 16 -20.29 6.36 7.50
N VAL A 17 -19.10 6.88 7.78
CA VAL A 17 -17.96 6.81 6.87
C VAL A 17 -17.62 5.36 6.54
N ILE A 18 -17.43 4.53 7.57
CA ILE A 18 -17.11 3.10 7.42
C ILE A 18 -18.18 2.39 6.59
N ASN A 19 -19.46 2.61 6.90
CA ASN A 19 -20.55 1.99 6.16
C ASN A 19 -20.60 2.43 4.69
N GLY A 20 -20.29 3.71 4.40
CA GLY A 20 -20.21 4.22 3.03
C GLY A 20 -19.07 3.58 2.23
N VAL A 21 -17.91 3.39 2.86
CA VAL A 21 -16.72 2.80 2.24
C VAL A 21 -16.85 1.29 2.07
N ARG A 22 -17.51 0.59 2.99
CA ARG A 22 -17.66 -0.87 2.96
C ARG A 22 -18.20 -1.40 1.63
N LYS A 23 -19.12 -0.66 0.99
CA LYS A 23 -19.66 -1.04 -0.33
C LYS A 23 -18.59 -1.03 -1.43
N ALA A 24 -17.70 -0.04 -1.44
CA ALA A 24 -16.60 0.03 -2.41
C ALA A 24 -15.56 -1.09 -2.21
N CYS A 25 -15.35 -1.50 -0.96
CA CYS A 25 -14.42 -2.57 -0.58
C CYS A 25 -14.96 -4.01 -0.78
N GLN A 26 -16.19 -4.19 -1.29
CA GLN A 26 -16.75 -5.54 -1.47
C GLN A 26 -15.89 -6.42 -2.39
N GLY A 27 -15.57 -7.62 -1.92
CA GLY A 27 -14.71 -8.58 -2.62
C GLY A 27 -13.23 -8.21 -2.69
N ARG A 28 -12.79 -7.20 -1.92
CA ARG A 28 -11.39 -6.80 -1.78
C ARG A 28 -10.80 -7.33 -0.47
N PRO A 29 -9.47 -7.54 -0.39
CA PRO A 29 -8.79 -8.01 0.82
C PRO A 29 -8.64 -6.89 1.86
N VAL A 30 -9.76 -6.28 2.27
CA VAL A 30 -9.80 -5.17 3.25
C VAL A 30 -10.44 -5.67 4.54
N THR A 31 -9.72 -5.56 5.66
CA THR A 31 -10.21 -6.01 6.96
C THR A 31 -11.08 -4.94 7.64
N GLU A 32 -11.94 -5.35 8.58
CA GLU A 32 -12.73 -4.41 9.38
C GLU A 32 -11.85 -3.49 10.24
N ASP A 33 -10.69 -3.95 10.69
CA ASP A 33 -9.72 -3.12 11.41
C ASP A 33 -9.14 -2.02 10.49
N ALA A 34 -8.79 -2.36 9.25
CA ALA A 34 -8.33 -1.38 8.28
C ALA A 34 -9.42 -0.34 7.94
N LEU A 35 -10.70 -0.75 7.86
CA LEU A 35 -11.81 0.19 7.72
C LEU A 35 -11.96 1.10 8.95
N ALA A 36 -11.77 0.58 10.15
CA ALA A 36 -11.82 1.37 11.38
C ALA A 36 -10.70 2.43 11.42
N GLN A 37 -9.48 2.04 11.04
CA GLN A 37 -8.33 2.94 10.89
C GLN A 37 -8.58 4.01 9.82
N LEU A 38 -9.12 3.62 8.66
CA LEU A 38 -9.54 4.57 7.62
C LEU A 38 -10.55 5.58 8.17
N GLY A 39 -11.57 5.11 8.89
CA GLY A 39 -12.57 5.99 9.50
C GLY A 39 -11.94 7.00 10.47
N GLN A 40 -10.93 6.58 11.25
CA GLN A 40 -10.18 7.48 12.12
C GLN A 40 -9.40 8.53 11.32
N ARG A 41 -8.66 8.12 10.29
CA ARG A 41 -7.90 9.05 9.43
C ARG A 41 -8.80 10.08 8.75
N VAL A 42 -9.99 9.67 8.32
CA VAL A 42 -10.98 10.59 7.72
C VAL A 42 -11.47 11.60 8.76
N GLU A 43 -11.74 11.16 9.99
CA GLU A 43 -12.13 12.09 11.07
C GLU A 43 -11.02 13.11 11.37
N GLU A 44 -9.77 12.66 11.43
CA GLU A 44 -8.60 13.51 11.64
C GLU A 44 -8.45 14.52 10.51
N ALA A 45 -8.57 14.08 9.25
CA ALA A 45 -8.52 14.96 8.07
C ALA A 45 -9.64 16.01 8.09
N VAL A 46 -10.87 15.57 8.40
CA VAL A 46 -12.04 16.45 8.56
C VAL A 46 -11.80 17.48 9.66
N ARG A 47 -11.28 17.06 10.82
CA ARG A 47 -10.99 17.96 11.95
C ARG A 47 -9.88 18.95 11.64
N ALA A 48 -8.86 18.52 10.90
CA ALA A 48 -7.73 19.34 10.50
C ALA A 48 -8.13 20.50 9.57
N THR A 49 -9.26 20.40 8.87
CA THR A 49 -9.80 21.52 8.06
C THR A 49 -10.16 22.76 8.89
N GLY A 50 -10.42 22.60 10.20
CA GLY A 50 -10.89 23.69 11.07
C GLY A 50 -12.31 24.16 10.78
N SER A 51 -13.02 23.54 9.82
CA SER A 51 -14.36 23.93 9.42
C SER A 51 -15.41 23.54 10.47
N ALA A 52 -16.24 24.50 10.87
CA ALA A 52 -17.36 24.24 11.78
C ALA A 52 -18.45 23.36 11.14
N GLU A 53 -18.62 23.50 9.82
CA GLU A 53 -19.59 22.76 9.02
C GLU A 53 -18.93 22.21 7.76
N LEU A 54 -19.22 20.96 7.45
CA LEU A 54 -18.77 20.29 6.24
C LEU A 54 -19.95 19.69 5.52
N THR A 55 -19.95 19.70 4.20
CA THR A 55 -20.99 19.01 3.45
C THR A 55 -20.73 17.49 3.44
N THR A 56 -21.76 16.70 3.14
CA THR A 56 -21.58 15.26 2.90
C THR A 56 -20.63 14.99 1.73
N HIS A 57 -20.57 15.91 0.76
CA HIS A 57 -19.64 15.81 -0.36
C HIS A 57 -18.19 15.99 0.10
N ASP A 58 -17.91 16.99 0.94
CA ASP A 58 -16.56 17.23 1.50
C ASP A 58 -16.06 16.02 2.30
N VAL A 59 -16.95 15.42 3.09
CA VAL A 59 -16.63 14.17 3.81
C VAL A 59 -16.33 13.02 2.83
N GLY A 60 -17.09 12.93 1.73
CA GLY A 60 -16.83 11.98 0.65
C GLY A 60 -15.45 12.16 0.01
N LEU A 61 -15.05 13.42 -0.25
CA LEU A 61 -13.72 13.72 -0.78
C LEU A 61 -12.61 13.40 0.23
N ALA A 62 -12.82 13.65 1.52
CA ALA A 62 -11.86 13.33 2.58
C ALA A 62 -11.60 11.82 2.72
N ILE A 63 -12.52 10.97 2.26
CA ILE A 63 -12.35 9.51 2.23
C ILE A 63 -11.35 9.07 1.16
N LEU A 64 -11.26 9.79 0.05
CA LEU A 64 -10.52 9.34 -1.14
C LEU A 64 -9.04 9.11 -0.84
N GLY A 65 -8.37 10.02 -0.13
CA GLY A 65 -6.95 9.87 0.19
C GLY A 65 -6.64 8.59 0.99
N PRO A 66 -7.21 8.43 2.21
CA PRO A 66 -7.02 7.21 3.00
C PRO A 66 -7.46 5.92 2.27
N LEU A 67 -8.51 5.98 1.44
CA LEU A 67 -8.98 4.84 0.69
C LEU A 67 -8.03 4.46 -0.46
N GLN A 68 -7.40 5.44 -1.11
CA GLN A 68 -6.41 5.22 -2.16
C GLN A 68 -5.21 4.42 -1.65
N GLU A 69 -4.70 4.80 -0.48
CA GLU A 69 -3.60 4.09 0.18
C GLU A 69 -4.00 2.69 0.64
N LEU A 70 -5.27 2.50 1.02
CA LEU A 70 -5.79 1.22 1.49
C LEU A 70 -6.03 0.22 0.35
N ASP A 71 -6.72 0.64 -0.71
CA ASP A 71 -7.00 -0.21 -1.87
C ASP A 71 -7.38 0.63 -3.11
N LEU A 72 -6.55 0.58 -4.15
CA LEU A 72 -6.73 1.35 -5.39
C LEU A 72 -8.04 1.03 -6.14
N VAL A 73 -8.50 -0.22 -6.09
CA VAL A 73 -9.72 -0.63 -6.80
C VAL A 73 -10.96 -0.13 -6.05
N ALA A 74 -10.99 -0.24 -4.73
CA ALA A 74 -12.03 0.34 -3.89
C ALA A 74 -12.06 1.86 -4.03
N TYR A 75 -10.89 2.50 -4.09
CA TYR A 75 -10.77 3.92 -4.41
C TYR A 75 -11.45 4.26 -5.73
N LEU A 76 -11.12 3.58 -6.85
CA LEU A 76 -11.72 3.89 -8.16
C LEU A 76 -13.26 3.73 -8.14
N ARG A 77 -13.76 2.68 -7.47
CA ARG A 77 -15.21 2.45 -7.30
C ARG A 77 -15.90 3.53 -6.48
N PHE A 78 -15.19 4.09 -5.51
CA PHE A 78 -15.73 5.17 -4.67
C PHE A 78 -15.62 6.51 -5.39
N ALA A 79 -14.47 6.80 -6.01
CA ALA A 79 -14.18 8.01 -6.75
C ALA A 79 -15.17 8.24 -7.89
N SER A 80 -15.61 7.19 -8.60
CA SER A 80 -16.57 7.33 -9.70
C SER A 80 -17.89 7.98 -9.27
N VAL A 81 -18.33 7.80 -8.03
CA VAL A 81 -19.55 8.42 -7.50
C VAL A 81 -19.30 9.86 -7.06
N TYR A 82 -18.18 10.14 -6.39
CA TYR A 82 -17.94 11.44 -5.76
C TYR A 82 -17.25 12.45 -6.67
N ARG A 83 -16.51 11.99 -7.68
CA ARG A 83 -15.90 12.83 -8.72
C ARG A 83 -16.72 12.87 -10.02
N ALA A 84 -17.94 12.30 -10.01
CA ALA A 84 -18.88 12.29 -11.13
C ALA A 84 -18.25 11.75 -12.43
N PHE A 85 -17.77 10.50 -12.39
CA PHE A 85 -17.27 9.85 -13.61
C PHE A 85 -18.48 9.45 -14.46
N ASP A 86 -18.60 10.07 -15.62
CA ASP A 86 -19.72 9.87 -16.55
C ASP A 86 -19.26 9.23 -17.87
N SER A 87 -17.94 9.09 -18.07
CA SER A 87 -17.33 8.57 -19.29
C SER A 87 -16.19 7.57 -19.01
N LEU A 88 -15.78 6.82 -20.04
CA LEU A 88 -14.59 5.97 -19.98
C LEU A 88 -13.32 6.82 -19.80
N ASP A 89 -13.28 8.00 -20.41
CA ASP A 89 -12.16 8.93 -20.34
C ASP A 89 -11.90 9.39 -18.89
N ASP A 90 -12.96 9.55 -18.08
CA ASP A 90 -12.81 9.88 -16.64
C ASP A 90 -12.11 8.77 -15.87
N PHE A 91 -12.41 7.50 -16.20
CA PHE A 91 -11.72 6.36 -15.60
C PHE A 91 -10.27 6.28 -16.09
N GLU A 92 -10.01 6.53 -17.36
CA GLU A 92 -8.67 6.51 -17.93
C GLU A 92 -7.80 7.57 -17.26
N ALA A 93 -8.27 8.82 -17.16
CA ALA A 93 -7.57 9.90 -16.48
C ALA A 93 -7.28 9.56 -15.00
N ALA A 94 -8.24 8.97 -14.29
CA ALA A 94 -8.03 8.54 -12.90
C ALA A 94 -7.01 7.41 -12.79
N ILE A 95 -6.99 6.45 -13.73
CA ILE A 95 -6.00 5.37 -13.75
C ILE A 95 -4.61 5.92 -14.07
N GLU A 96 -4.49 6.84 -15.00
CA GLU A 96 -3.22 7.52 -15.32
C GLU A 96 -2.66 8.26 -14.10
N GLU A 97 -3.51 9.01 -13.40
CA GLU A 97 -3.16 9.69 -12.14
C GLU A 97 -2.63 8.68 -11.10
N LEU A 98 -3.34 7.57 -10.90
CA LEU A 98 -2.92 6.52 -9.95
C LEU A 98 -1.61 5.86 -10.35
N ARG A 99 -1.39 5.62 -11.65
CA ARG A 99 -0.13 5.03 -12.16
C ARG A 99 1.05 5.97 -11.93
N ALA A 100 0.87 7.27 -12.18
CA ALA A 100 1.92 8.26 -11.94
C ALA A 100 2.32 8.31 -10.45
N GLN A 101 1.36 8.17 -9.54
CA GLN A 101 1.59 8.16 -8.10
C GLN A 101 2.20 6.85 -7.59
N THR A 102 1.84 5.71 -8.18
CA THR A 102 2.33 4.37 -7.77
C THR A 102 3.67 4.03 -8.42
N GLY A 103 3.94 4.55 -9.62
CA GLY A 103 5.17 4.32 -10.40
C GLY A 103 6.46 4.88 -9.78
N HIS A 104 6.36 5.63 -8.69
CA HIS A 104 7.51 6.07 -7.88
C HIS A 104 7.84 5.14 -6.70
N SER A 105 7.09 4.05 -6.50
CA SER A 105 7.27 3.13 -5.36
C SER A 105 7.67 1.70 -5.76
N GLY A 106 7.94 1.42 -7.04
CA GLY A 106 8.13 0.04 -7.54
C GLY A 106 9.22 -0.18 -8.58
N ALA A 107 10.19 0.73 -8.72
CA ALA A 107 11.25 0.62 -9.73
C ALA A 107 12.58 0.01 -9.25
N ASP A 108 12.59 -0.79 -8.16
CA ASP A 108 13.84 -1.29 -7.55
C ASP A 108 14.00 -2.83 -7.49
N ASP A 109 13.20 -3.64 -8.20
CA ASP A 109 13.28 -5.12 -8.03
C ASP A 109 13.44 -5.95 -9.33
N GLU A 110 13.90 -5.35 -10.43
CA GLU A 110 14.20 -6.10 -11.68
C GLU A 110 15.65 -5.94 -12.19
N ASP A 111 16.65 -5.91 -11.29
CA ASP A 111 18.08 -5.94 -11.65
C ASP A 111 18.87 -7.04 -10.92
N ARG A 112 18.30 -8.25 -10.83
CA ARG A 112 19.08 -9.47 -10.58
C ARG A 112 18.76 -10.53 -11.62
N GLU A 113 19.07 -10.23 -12.88
CA GLU A 113 19.24 -11.27 -13.90
C GLU A 113 20.70 -11.74 -13.95
N ASP A 114 20.80 -13.00 -13.56
CA ASP A 114 21.85 -14.00 -13.72
C ASP A 114 22.78 -13.79 -14.94
N THR A 115 24.09 -13.72 -14.70
CA THR A 115 25.09 -13.97 -15.74
C THR A 115 26.19 -14.89 -15.23
N ALA A 116 26.09 -16.17 -15.63
CA ALA A 116 27.12 -16.98 -16.30
C ALA A 116 28.47 -17.20 -15.54
N THR A 117 29.17 -18.33 -15.59
CA THR A 117 29.12 -19.58 -16.36
C THR A 117 30.28 -20.43 -15.83
N GLY A 118 30.22 -21.75 -16.03
CA GLY A 118 31.21 -22.72 -15.55
C GLY A 118 32.62 -22.67 -16.17
N GLY A 119 33.44 -23.61 -15.69
CA GLY A 119 34.84 -23.88 -16.03
C GLY A 119 35.65 -23.97 -14.72
N GLN A 120 36.30 -25.06 -14.33
CA GLN A 120 37.05 -26.04 -15.11
C GLN A 120 37.34 -27.25 -14.20
N GLU A 121 37.04 -28.46 -14.68
CA GLU A 121 37.62 -29.70 -14.18
C GLU A 121 39.02 -29.85 -14.82
N ASP A 122 40.08 -29.95 -14.02
CA ASP A 122 41.42 -30.44 -14.43
C ASP A 122 42.06 -31.06 -13.18
N ASP A 123 42.09 -32.39 -13.06
CA ASP A 123 43.14 -33.31 -13.50
C ASP A 123 44.21 -33.60 -12.42
N ARG A 124 44.10 -34.82 -11.89
CA ARG A 124 45.12 -35.76 -11.39
C ARG A 124 46.48 -35.23 -10.90
N GLY A 125 46.82 -35.61 -9.66
CA GLY A 125 48.21 -35.65 -9.18
C GLY A 125 48.38 -36.48 -7.91
N SER A 126 48.99 -37.66 -8.06
CA SER A 126 49.31 -38.62 -7.01
C SER A 126 50.65 -38.29 -6.32
N GLY A 127 50.72 -38.50 -5.00
CA GLY A 127 51.92 -39.00 -4.29
C GLY A 127 52.86 -37.99 -3.62
N GLY A 128 53.23 -38.28 -2.36
CA GLY A 128 54.52 -37.85 -1.80
C GLY A 128 54.54 -37.36 -0.33
N ALA A 129 54.75 -38.31 0.59
CA ALA A 129 55.59 -38.26 1.80
C ALA A 129 55.61 -37.04 2.77
N GLU A 130 55.31 -37.38 4.04
CA GLU A 130 56.17 -37.16 5.22
C GLU A 130 56.29 -35.74 5.83
N GLN A 131 55.67 -35.54 7.00
CA GLN A 131 56.42 -35.11 8.19
C GLN A 131 55.66 -35.40 9.49
N VAL A 132 56.36 -36.06 10.41
CA VAL A 132 55.94 -36.38 11.79
C VAL A 132 56.23 -35.17 12.70
N PRO A 133 55.30 -34.70 13.53
CA PRO A 133 55.65 -33.79 14.62
C PRO A 133 55.99 -34.57 15.92
N GLN A 134 57.19 -34.34 16.44
CA GLN A 134 57.59 -34.71 17.81
C GLN A 134 56.97 -33.73 18.84
N PRO A 135 56.72 -34.18 20.07
CA PRO A 135 57.08 -33.40 21.25
C PRO A 135 57.89 -34.25 22.26
N ALA A 136 59.11 -33.86 22.64
CA ALA A 136 59.50 -32.90 23.68
C ALA A 136 59.50 -33.46 25.13
N GLY A 137 60.71 -33.59 25.70
CA GLY A 137 61.11 -33.48 27.13
C GLY A 137 60.44 -34.40 28.17
N ALA A 138 61.12 -35.35 28.84
CA ALA A 138 62.24 -35.28 29.80
C ALA A 138 61.84 -35.02 31.28
N ALA A 139 62.32 -35.94 32.14
CA ALA A 139 62.48 -35.90 33.62
C ALA A 139 61.18 -35.96 34.47
N ASP A 140 61.07 -36.71 35.56
CA ASP A 140 62.01 -37.41 36.47
C ASP A 140 61.36 -38.71 36.97
#